data_AF-A0A8B6UK84-F1
#
_entry.id   AF-A0A8B6UK84-F1
#
_cell.length_a   1.000
_cell.length_b   1.000
_cell.length_c   1.000
_cell.angle_alpha   90.00
_cell.angle_beta   90.00
_cell.angle_gamma   90.00
#
_symmetry.space_group_name_H-M   'P 1'
#
loop_
_entity.id
_entity.type
_entity.pdbx_description
1 polymer ?
#
loop_
_entity_poly.entity_id
_entity_poly.type
_entity_poly.pdbx_seq_one_letter_code
_entity_poly.pdbx_strand_id
1 'polypeptide(L)'
;MNPIDALSFQRIISAHGALEGAAYFDAEEDLVQEIFPDRIVFQTNYLDYRSYEVDLADDAIRVLKTRLDNYQRGDKAKVIEDDMDEEDWEELATLWQRLSRDLDVQEPQPDRVETLADLFDCLFDEDRAQALIQGIAPPTAQWDWAWTQVASALAQANQLAEFEWKEWSSCGVIAVNTLAPLRQLNIEIATPDRRTVDAINGANDWERALLQYFNAQLDAHDLKLLAIGTHFDEHQTFACLSMNGLGLVNALEIMGRLGIVYKY
;
A
#
# COMPACT_ATOMS: atom_id res chain seq x y z
N MET A 1 -19.87 1.39 -23.29
CA MET A 1 -21.04 1.37 -22.36
C MET A 1 -20.51 1.89 -21.03
N ASN A 2 -21.23 2.75 -20.31
CA ASN A 2 -20.70 3.31 -19.07
C ASN A 2 -20.56 2.19 -18.02
N PRO A 3 -19.34 1.92 -17.49
CA PRO A 3 -19.10 0.80 -16.58
C PRO A 3 -19.56 1.08 -15.14
N ILE A 4 -19.95 2.32 -14.83
CA ILE A 4 -20.19 2.80 -13.48
C ILE A 4 -21.68 2.70 -13.13
N ASP A 5 -21.98 1.98 -12.06
CA ASP A 5 -23.32 1.92 -11.47
C ASP A 5 -23.58 3.17 -10.60
N ALA A 6 -24.70 3.86 -10.85
CA ALA A 6 -25.04 5.11 -10.17
C ALA A 6 -25.25 4.93 -8.66
N LEU A 7 -25.78 3.79 -8.21
CA LEU A 7 -26.02 3.53 -6.79
C LEU A 7 -24.70 3.27 -6.06
N SER A 8 -23.81 2.46 -6.65
CA SER A 8 -22.46 2.24 -6.14
C SER A 8 -21.66 3.54 -6.05
N PHE A 9 -21.69 4.37 -7.09
CA PHE A 9 -21.07 5.69 -7.08
C PHE A 9 -21.57 6.57 -5.93
N GLN A 10 -22.90 6.70 -5.77
CA GLN A 10 -23.49 7.48 -4.69
C GLN A 10 -23.10 6.97 -3.30
N ARG A 11 -23.03 5.65 -3.11
CA ARG A 11 -22.59 5.05 -1.83
C ARG A 11 -21.14 5.42 -1.54
N ILE A 12 -20.25 5.28 -2.52
CA ILE A 12 -18.83 5.57 -2.36
C ILE A 12 -18.59 7.04 -2.02
N ILE A 13 -19.12 7.99 -2.80
CA ILE A 13 -18.89 9.42 -2.55
C ILE A 13 -19.49 9.87 -1.21
N SER A 14 -20.60 9.25 -0.77
CA SER A 14 -21.24 9.58 0.51
C SER A 14 -20.45 9.04 1.70
N ALA A 15 -19.84 7.86 1.56
CA ALA A 15 -19.11 7.20 2.64
C ALA A 15 -17.66 7.69 2.76
N HIS A 16 -17.01 7.97 1.62
CA HIS A 16 -15.56 8.20 1.54
C HIS A 16 -15.18 9.58 1.03
N GLY A 17 -16.13 10.37 0.51
CA GLY A 17 -15.84 11.68 -0.06
C GLY A 17 -15.42 12.73 0.96
N ALA A 18 -14.40 13.51 0.63
CA ALA A 18 -13.95 14.66 1.42
C ALA A 18 -13.93 15.95 0.58
N LEU A 19 -14.16 17.11 1.21
CA LEU A 19 -14.23 18.41 0.51
C LEU A 19 -12.95 18.74 -0.27
N GLU A 20 -11.79 18.34 0.25
CA GLU A 20 -10.49 18.55 -0.38
C GLU A 20 -10.10 17.40 -1.34
N GLY A 21 -10.95 16.37 -1.48
CA GLY A 21 -10.65 15.12 -2.18
C GLY A 21 -10.02 14.11 -1.22
N ALA A 22 -10.71 13.00 -0.96
CA ALA A 22 -10.14 11.88 -0.22
C ALA A 22 -9.30 11.03 -1.19
N ALA A 23 -8.03 10.83 -0.85
CA ALA A 23 -7.14 9.99 -1.65
C ALA A 23 -7.50 8.51 -1.48
N TYR A 24 -7.74 7.81 -2.59
CA TYR A 24 -7.80 6.35 -2.68
C TYR A 24 -6.61 5.86 -3.49
N PHE A 25 -5.81 4.96 -2.91
CA PHE A 25 -4.62 4.41 -3.56
C PHE A 25 -4.94 3.07 -4.23
N ASP A 26 -4.80 3.02 -5.55
CA ASP A 26 -4.87 1.80 -6.34
C ASP A 26 -3.47 1.15 -6.37
N ALA A 27 -3.25 0.19 -5.48
CA ALA A 27 -1.96 -0.49 -5.34
C ALA A 27 -1.59 -1.38 -6.54
N GLU A 28 -2.54 -1.75 -7.40
CA GLU A 28 -2.24 -2.55 -8.59
C GLU A 28 -1.58 -1.69 -9.68
N GLU A 29 -1.98 -0.42 -9.80
CA GLU A 29 -1.44 0.53 -10.79
C GLU A 29 -0.49 1.57 -10.19
N ASP A 30 -0.33 1.63 -8.88
CA ASP A 30 0.42 2.69 -8.20
C ASP A 30 -0.14 4.09 -8.49
N LEU A 31 -1.48 4.22 -8.44
CA LEU A 31 -2.22 5.45 -8.76
C LEU A 31 -3.01 5.97 -7.56
N VAL A 32 -3.14 7.29 -7.46
CA VAL A 32 -4.00 7.95 -6.46
C VAL A 32 -5.21 8.56 -7.14
N GLN A 33 -6.38 8.10 -6.73
CA GLN A 33 -7.69 8.63 -7.16
C GLN A 33 -8.23 9.58 -6.10
N GLU A 34 -8.99 10.58 -6.50
CA GLU A 34 -9.56 11.57 -5.57
C GLU A 34 -11.08 11.43 -5.49
N ILE A 35 -11.59 11.25 -4.28
CA ILE A 35 -13.02 11.06 -4.00
C ILE A 35 -13.56 12.30 -3.30
N PHE A 36 -14.42 13.02 -4.00
CA PHE A 36 -15.15 14.18 -3.49
C PHE A 36 -16.58 13.76 -3.12
N PRO A 37 -17.34 14.59 -2.37
CA PRO A 37 -18.74 14.30 -2.07
C PRO A 37 -19.66 14.32 -3.30
N ASP A 38 -19.21 14.88 -4.42
CA ASP A 38 -19.98 15.09 -5.64
C ASP A 38 -19.36 14.45 -6.90
N ARG A 39 -18.08 14.06 -6.86
CA ARG A 39 -17.35 13.48 -8.00
C ARG A 39 -16.22 12.57 -7.57
N ILE A 40 -15.74 11.72 -8.49
CA ILE A 40 -14.49 10.95 -8.34
C ILE A 40 -13.60 11.29 -9.52
N VAL A 41 -12.32 11.61 -9.25
CA VAL A 41 -11.31 11.87 -10.28
C VAL A 41 -10.36 10.68 -10.35
N PHE A 42 -10.37 10.02 -11.50
CA PHE A 42 -9.47 8.92 -11.82
C PHE A 42 -8.25 9.42 -12.59
N GLN A 43 -7.08 9.35 -11.98
CA GLN A 43 -5.78 9.46 -12.63
C GLN A 43 -5.43 8.17 -13.36
N THR A 44 -4.56 8.29 -14.36
CA THR A 44 -4.06 7.15 -15.17
C THR A 44 -2.54 7.20 -15.30
N ASN A 45 -1.95 6.08 -15.69
CA ASN A 45 -0.51 5.96 -15.96
C ASN A 45 -0.10 6.33 -17.39
N TYR A 46 -1.02 6.88 -18.20
CA TYR A 46 -0.69 7.29 -19.55
C TYR A 46 0.26 8.50 -19.55
N LEU A 47 1.20 8.51 -20.50
CA LEU A 47 2.20 9.59 -20.65
C LEU A 47 1.60 10.96 -20.94
N ASP A 48 0.35 11.02 -21.41
CA ASP A 48 -0.37 12.27 -21.65
C ASP A 48 -1.12 12.79 -20.42
N TYR A 49 -0.95 12.12 -19.27
CA TYR A 49 -1.56 12.49 -17.98
C TYR A 49 -3.07 12.65 -18.11
N ARG A 50 -3.72 11.75 -18.85
CA ARG A 50 -5.18 11.77 -18.95
C ARG A 50 -5.81 11.39 -17.61
N SER A 51 -6.97 11.97 -17.35
CA SER A 51 -7.80 11.68 -16.19
C SER A 51 -9.27 11.64 -16.56
N TYR A 52 -10.06 10.91 -15.77
CA TYR A 52 -11.50 10.79 -15.92
C TYR A 52 -12.19 11.35 -14.67
N GLU A 53 -12.91 12.46 -14.82
CA GLU A 53 -13.78 12.97 -13.79
C GLU A 53 -15.17 12.37 -13.96
N VAL A 54 -15.65 11.68 -12.93
CA VAL A 54 -16.95 11.01 -12.91
C VAL A 54 -17.85 11.72 -11.92
N ASP A 55 -19.00 12.18 -12.39
CA ASP A 55 -20.02 12.80 -11.54
C ASP A 55 -21.43 12.32 -11.88
N LEU A 56 -22.38 12.76 -11.05
CA LEU A 56 -23.80 12.45 -11.22
C LEU A 56 -24.54 13.71 -11.69
N ALA A 57 -25.06 13.67 -12.91
CA ALA A 57 -25.87 14.74 -13.50
C ALA A 57 -27.21 14.16 -13.98
N ASP A 58 -28.32 14.75 -13.54
CA ASP A 58 -29.68 14.32 -13.90
C ASP A 58 -29.93 12.81 -13.70
N ASP A 59 -29.49 12.27 -12.56
CA ASP A 59 -29.55 10.85 -12.20
C ASP A 59 -28.79 9.89 -13.15
N ALA A 60 -27.90 10.42 -13.98
CA ALA A 60 -27.01 9.65 -14.85
C ALA A 60 -25.55 9.91 -14.52
N ILE A 61 -24.71 8.87 -14.67
CA ILE A 61 -23.26 9.04 -14.60
C ILE A 61 -22.79 9.80 -15.83
N ARG A 62 -22.07 10.88 -15.60
CA ARG A 62 -21.34 11.64 -16.61
C ARG A 62 -19.85 11.47 -16.36
N VAL A 63 -19.10 11.40 -17.46
CA VAL A 63 -17.65 11.25 -17.46
C VAL A 63 -17.06 12.36 -18.30
N LEU A 64 -16.14 13.13 -17.74
CA LEU A 64 -15.33 14.12 -18.42
C LEU A 64 -13.89 13.61 -18.49
N LYS A 65 -13.36 13.44 -19.70
CA LYS A 65 -11.95 13.15 -19.90
C LYS A 65 -11.18 14.44 -20.08
N THR A 66 -10.06 14.54 -19.38
CA THR A 66 -9.07 15.58 -19.62
C THR A 66 -7.71 14.96 -19.88
N ARG A 67 -6.85 15.65 -20.63
CA ARG A 67 -5.44 15.27 -20.84
C ARG A 67 -4.59 16.48 -21.15
N LEU A 68 -3.27 16.29 -21.20
CA LEU A 68 -2.38 17.33 -21.72
C LEU A 68 -2.44 17.43 -23.25
N ASP A 69 -2.51 18.66 -23.77
CA ASP A 69 -2.49 18.97 -25.20
C ASP A 69 -1.22 18.43 -25.88
N ASN A 70 -0.08 18.57 -25.20
CA ASN A 70 1.20 17.97 -25.52
C ASN A 70 2.08 17.89 -24.27
N TYR A 71 2.14 16.70 -23.66
CA TYR A 71 2.91 16.43 -22.44
C TYR A 71 4.40 16.77 -22.56
N GLN A 72 4.98 16.75 -23.77
CA GLN A 72 6.39 17.07 -24.00
C GLN A 72 6.72 18.56 -23.78
N ARG A 73 5.70 19.40 -23.61
CA ARG A 73 5.88 20.84 -23.32
C ARG A 73 6.18 21.13 -21.85
N GLY A 74 6.20 20.13 -20.96
CA GLY A 74 6.40 20.31 -19.52
C GLY A 74 5.39 21.30 -18.95
N ASP A 75 5.85 22.28 -18.16
CA ASP A 75 5.02 23.30 -17.50
C ASP A 75 4.17 24.18 -18.44
N LYS A 76 4.41 24.11 -19.76
CA LYS A 76 3.61 24.82 -20.78
C LYS A 76 2.51 23.97 -21.39
N ALA A 77 2.46 22.68 -21.07
CA ALA A 77 1.37 21.81 -21.45
C ALA A 77 0.07 22.29 -20.78
N LYS A 78 -1.03 22.24 -21.51
CA LYS A 78 -2.34 22.64 -21.01
C LYS A 78 -3.24 21.43 -20.89
N VAL A 79 -3.97 21.37 -19.79
CA VAL A 79 -5.08 20.44 -19.65
C VAL A 79 -6.18 20.87 -20.62
N ILE A 80 -6.63 19.94 -21.44
CA ILE A 80 -7.72 20.10 -22.40
C ILE A 80 -8.74 18.99 -22.18
N GLU A 81 -10.01 19.30 -22.44
CA GLU A 81 -11.06 18.30 -22.53
C GLU A 81 -10.88 17.49 -23.81
N ASP A 82 -11.16 16.19 -23.73
CA ASP A 82 -11.13 15.30 -24.89
C ASP A 82 -12.28 14.30 -24.84
N ASP A 83 -12.58 13.69 -25.99
CA ASP A 83 -13.63 12.69 -26.09
C ASP A 83 -13.14 11.32 -25.59
N MET A 84 -14.06 10.55 -24.99
CA MET A 84 -13.85 9.16 -24.58
C MET A 84 -13.90 8.24 -25.80
N ASP A 85 -12.81 7.50 -26.03
CA ASP A 85 -12.76 6.38 -26.98
C ASP A 85 -12.95 5.02 -26.28
N GLU A 86 -12.88 3.93 -27.04
CA GLU A 86 -13.08 2.57 -26.52
C GLU A 86 -12.03 2.16 -25.49
N GLU A 87 -10.76 2.53 -25.70
CA GLU A 87 -9.66 2.23 -24.78
C GLU A 87 -9.84 2.99 -23.46
N ASP A 88 -10.27 4.25 -23.53
CA ASP A 88 -10.57 5.03 -22.33
C ASP A 88 -11.70 4.40 -21.49
N TRP A 89 -12.73 3.86 -22.16
CA TRP A 89 -13.84 3.19 -21.47
C TRP A 89 -13.41 1.88 -20.81
N GLU A 90 -12.49 1.13 -21.43
CA GLU A 90 -11.93 -0.10 -20.87
C GLU A 90 -11.03 0.18 -19.66
N GLU A 91 -10.18 1.22 -19.74
CA GLU A 91 -9.36 1.68 -18.62
C GLU A 91 -10.23 2.12 -17.45
N LEU A 92 -11.22 2.99 -17.71
CA LEU A 92 -12.13 3.46 -16.67
C LEU A 92 -12.92 2.31 -16.03
N ALA A 93 -13.31 1.29 -16.81
CA ALA A 93 -13.98 0.12 -16.26
C ALA A 93 -13.09 -0.65 -15.27
N THR A 94 -11.81 -0.78 -15.59
CA THR A 94 -10.83 -1.48 -14.74
C THR A 94 -10.58 -0.71 -13.45
N LEU A 95 -10.31 0.60 -13.56
CA LEU A 95 -10.15 1.50 -12.41
C LEU A 95 -11.39 1.51 -11.51
N TRP A 96 -12.58 1.62 -12.12
CA TRP A 96 -13.85 1.58 -11.41
C TRP A 96 -14.05 0.25 -10.68
N GLN A 97 -13.77 -0.87 -11.34
CA GLN A 97 -13.98 -2.19 -10.75
C GLN A 97 -13.11 -2.40 -9.49
N ARG A 98 -11.85 -1.96 -9.52
CA ARG A 98 -10.95 -2.04 -8.37
C ARG A 98 -11.42 -1.13 -7.23
N LEU A 99 -11.68 0.14 -7.53
CA LEU A 99 -12.17 1.10 -6.55
C LEU A 99 -13.49 0.64 -5.92
N SER A 100 -14.44 0.17 -6.73
CA SER A 100 -15.73 -0.32 -6.26
C SER A 100 -15.59 -1.59 -5.42
N ARG A 101 -14.69 -2.52 -5.78
CA ARG A 101 -14.42 -3.71 -4.97
C ARG A 101 -13.95 -3.34 -3.57
N ASP A 102 -13.12 -2.30 -3.47
CA ASP A 102 -12.47 -1.94 -2.22
C ASP A 102 -13.33 -1.00 -1.36
N LEU A 103 -14.14 -0.12 -1.99
CA LEU A 103 -14.85 0.95 -1.29
C LEU A 103 -16.38 0.79 -1.25
N ASP A 104 -16.98 0.03 -2.18
CA ASP A 104 -18.41 -0.29 -2.19
C ASP A 104 -18.70 -1.63 -1.48
N VAL A 105 -17.92 -1.93 -0.44
CA VAL A 105 -18.09 -3.14 0.37
C VAL A 105 -19.34 -2.99 1.22
N GLN A 106 -20.35 -3.81 0.93
CA GLN A 106 -21.61 -3.87 1.71
C GLN A 106 -21.49 -4.70 3.00
N GLU A 107 -20.31 -5.28 3.26
CA GLU A 107 -20.03 -5.89 4.55
C GLU A 107 -19.79 -4.78 5.59
N PRO A 108 -20.11 -5.01 6.88
CA PRO A 108 -19.76 -4.07 7.92
C PRO A 108 -18.26 -3.83 7.85
N GLN A 109 -17.84 -2.56 7.68
CA GLN A 109 -16.42 -2.24 7.83
C GLN A 109 -15.98 -2.77 9.19
N PRO A 110 -14.93 -3.59 9.24
CA PRO A 110 -14.48 -4.18 10.49
C PRO A 110 -14.06 -3.04 11.41
N ASP A 111 -14.32 -3.20 12.71
CA ASP A 111 -13.90 -2.20 13.69
C ASP A 111 -12.38 -2.08 13.62
N ARG A 112 -11.86 -0.91 13.22
CA ARG A 112 -10.43 -0.68 13.01
C ARG A 112 -9.62 -0.90 14.29
N VAL A 113 -10.22 -0.68 15.47
CA VAL A 113 -9.57 -0.91 16.76
C VAL A 113 -9.50 -2.40 17.05
N GLU A 114 -10.61 -3.12 16.87
CA GLU A 114 -10.65 -4.58 17.07
C GLU A 114 -9.72 -5.30 16.09
N THR A 115 -9.75 -4.90 14.82
CA THR A 115 -8.88 -5.46 13.77
C THR A 115 -7.41 -5.20 14.05
N LEU A 116 -7.06 -4.00 14.56
CA LEU A 116 -5.69 -3.70 14.98
C LEU A 116 -5.28 -4.49 16.22
N ALA A 117 -6.21 -4.75 17.14
CA ALA A 117 -5.96 -5.59 18.30
C ALA A 117 -5.62 -7.03 17.89
N ASP A 118 -6.42 -7.61 16.99
CA ASP A 118 -6.17 -8.93 16.41
C ASP A 118 -4.79 -9.00 15.73
N LEU A 119 -4.38 -7.92 15.03
CA LEU A 119 -3.05 -7.84 14.43
C LEU A 119 -1.95 -7.86 15.50
N PHE A 120 -2.11 -7.11 16.60
CA PHE A 120 -1.13 -7.10 17.67
C PHE A 120 -0.98 -8.46 18.36
N ASP A 121 -2.08 -9.19 18.55
CA ASP A 121 -2.05 -10.56 19.07
C ASP A 121 -1.32 -11.53 18.10
N CYS A 122 -1.36 -11.26 16.80
CA CYS A 122 -0.60 -12.05 15.81
C CYS A 122 0.90 -11.69 15.77
N LEU A 123 1.26 -10.43 16.02
CA LEU A 123 2.63 -9.92 15.84
C LEU A 123 3.50 -10.02 17.10
N PHE A 124 2.91 -9.97 18.28
CA PHE A 124 3.63 -9.83 19.55
C PHE A 124 3.27 -10.95 20.54
N ASP A 125 4.11 -11.11 21.56
CA ASP A 125 3.76 -11.95 22.72
C ASP A 125 2.56 -11.36 23.48
N GLU A 126 1.84 -12.22 24.21
CA GLU A 126 0.57 -11.88 24.90
C GLU A 126 0.69 -10.62 25.79
N ASP A 127 1.76 -10.52 26.59
CA ASP A 127 1.97 -9.40 27.52
C ASP A 127 2.12 -8.08 26.75
N ARG A 128 2.91 -8.10 25.67
CA ARG A 128 3.14 -6.93 24.83
C ARG A 128 1.92 -6.57 23.99
N ALA A 129 1.26 -7.56 23.38
CA ALA A 129 0.06 -7.35 22.60
C ALA A 129 -1.02 -6.68 23.46
N GLN A 130 -1.27 -7.20 24.66
CA GLN A 130 -2.26 -6.66 25.58
C GLN A 130 -1.95 -5.21 26.00
N ALA A 131 -0.68 -4.86 26.20
CA ALA A 131 -0.26 -3.49 26.51
C ALA A 131 -0.49 -2.54 25.32
N LEU A 132 -0.19 -2.98 24.10
CA LEU A 132 -0.44 -2.21 22.88
C LEU A 132 -1.95 -2.02 22.65
N ILE A 133 -2.76 -3.06 22.84
CA ILE A 133 -4.22 -3.03 22.70
C ILE A 133 -4.85 -2.01 23.66
N GLN A 134 -4.43 -1.98 24.92
CA GLN A 134 -4.91 -0.99 25.89
C GLN A 134 -4.49 0.45 25.54
N GLY A 135 -3.41 0.60 24.77
CA GLY A 135 -2.87 1.87 24.33
C GLY A 135 -3.34 2.34 22.96
N ILE A 136 -4.22 1.60 22.27
CA ILE A 136 -4.70 1.99 20.94
C ILE A 136 -5.39 3.35 21.02
N ALA A 137 -4.83 4.33 20.30
CA ALA A 137 -5.47 5.63 20.15
C ALA A 137 -6.80 5.49 19.38
N PRO A 138 -7.82 6.32 19.64
CA PRO A 138 -9.04 6.29 18.84
C PRO A 138 -8.74 6.46 17.34
N PRO A 139 -9.44 5.76 16.43
CA PRO A 139 -9.27 5.92 15.00
C PRO A 139 -9.51 7.37 14.58
N THR A 140 -8.61 7.90 13.76
CA THR A 140 -8.78 9.20 13.12
C THR A 140 -9.24 9.01 11.67
N ALA A 141 -9.62 10.11 11.01
CA ALA A 141 -9.91 10.10 9.57
C ALA A 141 -8.64 9.92 8.71
N GLN A 142 -7.45 9.81 9.31
CA GLN A 142 -6.23 9.54 8.58
C GLN A 142 -6.24 8.11 8.06
N TRP A 143 -5.94 7.98 6.77
CA TRP A 143 -5.92 6.72 6.03
C TRP A 143 -4.83 5.78 6.59
N ASP A 144 -3.66 6.32 6.92
CA ASP A 144 -2.51 5.62 7.47
C ASP A 144 -2.54 5.46 9.00
N TRP A 145 -3.67 5.75 9.66
CA TRP A 145 -3.79 5.65 11.12
C TRP A 145 -3.36 4.27 11.63
N ALA A 146 -3.84 3.19 11.00
CA ALA A 146 -3.52 1.83 11.41
C ALA A 146 -2.03 1.54 11.23
N TRP A 147 -1.47 1.92 10.07
CA TRP A 147 -0.03 1.81 9.82
C TRP A 147 0.80 2.57 10.85
N THR A 148 0.41 3.79 11.21
CA THR A 148 1.11 4.60 12.22
C THR A 148 1.19 3.86 13.57
N GLN A 149 0.12 3.18 13.98
CA GLN A 149 0.14 2.37 15.21
C GLN A 149 1.07 1.15 15.07
N VAL A 150 0.99 0.43 13.94
CA VAL A 150 1.80 -0.77 13.68
C VAL A 150 3.29 -0.41 13.57
N ALA A 151 3.65 0.61 12.80
CA ALA A 151 5.01 1.10 12.65
C ALA A 151 5.60 1.52 13.99
N SER A 152 4.84 2.28 14.80
CA SER A 152 5.27 2.65 16.15
C SER A 152 5.51 1.42 17.04
N ALA A 153 4.61 0.44 17.02
CA ALA A 153 4.75 -0.79 17.81
C ALA A 153 5.98 -1.62 17.40
N LEU A 154 6.21 -1.79 16.09
CA LEU A 154 7.36 -2.51 15.53
C LEU A 154 8.68 -1.77 15.79
N ALA A 155 8.69 -0.44 15.65
CA ALA A 155 9.86 0.38 15.95
C ALA A 155 10.24 0.30 17.44
N GLN A 156 9.26 0.38 18.34
CA GLN A 156 9.47 0.15 19.78
C GLN A 156 9.98 -1.28 20.07
N ALA A 157 9.69 -2.25 19.20
CA ALA A 157 10.20 -3.61 19.29
C ALA A 157 11.62 -3.76 18.74
N ASN A 158 12.15 -2.72 18.09
CA ASN A 158 13.31 -2.82 17.19
C ASN A 158 13.13 -3.92 16.14
N GLN A 159 11.91 -4.10 15.64
CA GLN A 159 11.56 -5.03 14.55
C GLN A 159 11.39 -4.31 13.21
N LEU A 160 11.64 -3.01 13.18
CA LEU A 160 11.49 -2.15 12.02
C LEU A 160 12.85 -1.58 11.59
N ALA A 161 13.19 -1.74 10.32
CA ALA A 161 14.33 -1.12 9.67
C ALA A 161 13.85 -0.20 8.55
N GLU A 162 14.57 0.88 8.30
CA GLU A 162 14.25 1.80 7.22
C GLU A 162 15.51 2.07 6.40
N PHE A 163 15.41 1.97 5.08
CA PHE A 163 16.50 2.28 4.16
C PHE A 163 15.99 2.43 2.72
N GLU A 164 16.77 3.10 1.87
CA GLU A 164 16.51 3.14 0.45
C GLU A 164 16.75 1.78 -0.20
N TRP A 165 15.82 1.28 -1.01
CA TRP A 165 15.96 -0.01 -1.68
C TRP A 165 17.28 -0.13 -2.45
N LYS A 166 17.74 0.94 -3.12
CA LYS A 166 19.00 0.97 -3.89
C LYS A 166 20.24 0.81 -3.01
N GLU A 167 20.15 1.16 -1.74
CA GLU A 167 21.24 1.06 -0.75
C GLU A 167 21.20 -0.24 0.06
N TRP A 168 20.40 -1.23 -0.36
CA TRP A 168 20.22 -2.49 0.37
C TRP A 168 21.53 -3.21 0.71
N SER A 169 22.49 -3.20 -0.21
CA SER A 169 23.75 -3.93 -0.10
C SER A 169 24.72 -3.34 0.93
N SER A 170 24.58 -2.06 1.26
CA SER A 170 25.42 -1.33 2.21
C SER A 170 24.65 -0.96 3.47
N CYS A 171 23.62 -0.12 3.34
CA CYS A 171 22.84 0.40 4.45
C CYS A 171 21.80 -0.64 4.91
N GLY A 172 21.14 -1.31 3.96
CA GLY A 172 20.08 -2.28 4.28
C GLY A 172 20.57 -3.47 5.09
N VAL A 173 21.70 -4.09 4.72
CA VAL A 173 22.30 -5.19 5.50
C VAL A 173 22.62 -4.75 6.93
N ILE A 174 23.19 -3.56 7.11
CA ILE A 174 23.50 -3.02 8.44
C ILE A 174 22.20 -2.82 9.23
N ALA A 175 21.20 -2.15 8.63
CA ALA A 175 19.92 -1.88 9.27
C ALA A 175 19.21 -3.17 9.71
N VAL A 176 19.11 -4.17 8.82
CA VAL A 176 18.48 -5.46 9.11
C VAL A 176 19.20 -6.20 10.24
N ASN A 177 20.54 -6.18 10.26
CA ASN A 177 21.33 -6.79 11.35
C ASN A 177 21.14 -6.12 12.72
N THR A 178 20.61 -4.89 12.78
CA THR A 178 20.30 -4.23 14.06
C THR A 178 18.98 -4.68 14.68
N LEU A 179 18.12 -5.37 13.91
CA LEU A 179 16.79 -5.78 14.34
C LEU A 179 16.86 -6.78 15.51
N ALA A 180 15.97 -6.61 16.48
CA ALA A 180 15.92 -7.43 17.68
C ALA A 180 15.80 -8.94 17.40
N PRO A 181 14.94 -9.43 16.46
CA PRO A 181 14.84 -10.86 16.18
C PRO A 181 16.18 -11.49 15.75
N LEU A 182 16.97 -10.80 14.92
CA LEU A 182 18.27 -11.28 14.49
C LEU A 182 19.28 -11.25 15.64
N ARG A 183 19.34 -10.15 16.38
CA ARG A 183 20.28 -10.00 17.51
C ARG A 183 20.04 -11.00 18.63
N GLN A 184 18.77 -11.30 18.93
CA GLN A 184 18.39 -12.27 19.97
C GLN A 184 18.78 -13.70 19.58
N LEU A 185 18.70 -14.04 18.30
CA LEU A 185 19.08 -15.34 17.76
C LEU A 185 20.54 -15.42 17.30
N ASN A 186 21.30 -14.32 17.46
CA ASN A 186 22.68 -14.19 16.99
C ASN A 186 22.84 -14.53 15.49
N ILE A 187 21.89 -14.06 14.68
CA ILE A 187 21.89 -14.16 13.22
C ILE A 187 22.58 -12.93 12.66
N GLU A 188 23.46 -13.14 11.68
CA GLU A 188 24.13 -12.07 10.93
C GLU A 188 23.90 -12.31 9.44
N ILE A 189 23.17 -11.41 8.80
CA ILE A 189 23.04 -11.34 7.35
C ILE A 189 24.39 -10.94 6.78
N ALA A 190 24.92 -11.77 5.89
CA ALA A 190 26.20 -11.50 5.26
C ALA A 190 26.14 -10.25 4.39
N THR A 191 27.24 -9.49 4.32
CA THR A 191 27.39 -8.46 3.30
C THR A 191 27.55 -9.14 1.93
N PRO A 192 26.72 -8.79 0.92
CA PRO A 192 26.79 -9.43 -0.39
C PRO A 192 28.12 -9.09 -1.07
N ASP A 193 28.68 -10.07 -1.79
CA ASP A 193 29.80 -9.79 -2.68
C ASP A 193 29.33 -9.05 -3.94
N ARG A 194 30.28 -8.48 -4.69
CA ARG A 194 29.97 -7.73 -5.92
C ARG A 194 29.15 -8.55 -6.92
N ARG A 195 29.44 -9.85 -7.04
CA ARG A 195 28.73 -10.73 -7.97
C ARG A 195 27.26 -10.88 -7.59
N THR A 196 26.97 -10.99 -6.31
CA THR A 196 25.62 -11.08 -5.76
C THR A 196 24.87 -9.77 -5.97
N VAL A 197 25.53 -8.63 -5.73
CA VAL A 197 24.95 -7.30 -5.98
C VAL A 197 24.59 -7.13 -7.46
N ASP A 198 25.52 -7.44 -8.37
CA ASP A 198 25.31 -7.32 -9.81
C ASP A 198 24.16 -8.25 -10.29
N ALA A 199 24.06 -9.45 -9.72
CA ALA A 199 23.00 -10.41 -10.08
C ALA A 199 21.61 -9.96 -9.62
N ILE A 200 21.49 -9.45 -8.39
CA ILE A 200 20.20 -8.97 -7.85
C ILE A 200 19.77 -7.70 -8.60
N ASN A 201 20.67 -6.72 -8.76
CA ASN A 201 20.36 -5.47 -9.45
C ASN A 201 20.04 -5.65 -10.94
N GLY A 202 20.47 -6.77 -11.55
CA GLY A 202 20.15 -7.13 -12.93
C GLY A 202 18.91 -8.03 -13.09
N ALA A 203 18.20 -8.37 -12.01
CA ALA A 203 17.02 -9.21 -12.07
C ALA A 203 15.81 -8.47 -12.68
N ASN A 204 14.96 -9.19 -13.42
CA ASN A 204 13.72 -8.63 -13.99
C ASN A 204 12.75 -8.13 -12.91
N ASP A 205 12.74 -8.82 -11.77
CA ASP A 205 11.97 -8.46 -10.57
C ASP A 205 12.98 -8.24 -9.43
N TRP A 206 13.51 -7.02 -9.40
CA TRP A 206 14.61 -6.63 -8.51
C TRP A 206 14.21 -6.66 -7.03
N GLU A 207 13.03 -6.14 -6.69
CA GLU A 207 12.52 -6.09 -5.31
C GLU A 207 12.37 -7.49 -4.73
N ARG A 208 11.80 -8.42 -5.52
CA ARG A 208 11.68 -9.81 -5.12
C ARG A 208 13.04 -10.46 -4.96
N ALA A 209 13.96 -10.26 -5.89
CA ALA A 209 15.31 -10.83 -5.81
C ALA A 209 16.07 -10.35 -4.55
N LEU A 210 15.88 -9.08 -4.18
CA LEU A 210 16.45 -8.48 -2.99
C LEU A 210 15.84 -9.07 -1.72
N LEU A 211 14.51 -9.14 -1.61
CA LEU A 211 13.85 -9.74 -0.44
C LEU A 211 14.24 -11.22 -0.28
N GLN A 212 14.37 -11.95 -1.39
CA GLN A 212 14.85 -13.34 -1.39
C GLN A 212 16.28 -13.49 -0.84
N TYR A 213 17.15 -12.51 -1.08
CA TYR A 213 18.51 -12.52 -0.51
C TYR A 213 18.51 -12.52 1.02
N PHE A 214 17.69 -11.66 1.62
CA PHE A 214 17.54 -11.62 3.08
C PHE A 214 16.82 -12.88 3.58
N ASN A 215 15.68 -13.22 2.97
CA ASN A 215 14.83 -14.31 3.44
C ASN A 215 15.51 -15.68 3.37
N ALA A 216 16.36 -15.94 2.37
CA ALA A 216 17.12 -17.19 2.29
C ALA A 216 18.06 -17.42 3.50
N GLN A 217 18.48 -16.36 4.18
CA GLN A 217 19.34 -16.43 5.38
C GLN A 217 18.52 -16.49 6.69
N LEU A 218 17.23 -16.16 6.63
CA LEU A 218 16.30 -16.15 7.75
C LEU A 218 15.43 -17.42 7.83
N ASP A 219 15.22 -18.10 6.70
CA ASP A 219 14.33 -19.25 6.57
C ASP A 219 14.61 -20.37 7.61
N ALA A 220 15.89 -20.63 7.92
CA ALA A 220 16.28 -21.67 8.89
C ALA A 220 15.91 -21.33 10.35
N HIS A 221 15.48 -20.10 10.61
CA HIS A 221 15.15 -19.57 11.93
C HIS A 221 13.67 -19.21 12.06
N ASP A 222 12.83 -19.63 11.10
CA ASP A 222 11.41 -19.29 11.05
C ASP A 222 11.20 -17.76 11.14
N LEU A 223 12.02 -16.99 10.43
CA LEU A 223 11.91 -15.54 10.32
C LEU A 223 11.71 -15.13 8.85
N LYS A 224 10.98 -14.03 8.66
CA LYS A 224 10.75 -13.41 7.35
C LYS A 224 10.98 -11.91 7.45
N LEU A 225 11.73 -11.36 6.51
CA LEU A 225 11.82 -9.94 6.24
C LEU A 225 10.76 -9.57 5.19
N LEU A 226 9.95 -8.58 5.51
CA LEU A 226 8.92 -8.04 4.62
C LEU A 226 9.19 -6.56 4.41
N ALA A 227 9.10 -6.08 3.17
CA ALA A 227 8.81 -4.68 2.93
C ALA A 227 7.35 -4.43 3.30
N ILE A 228 7.08 -3.42 4.12
CA ILE A 228 5.76 -3.14 4.67
C ILE A 228 5.50 -1.63 4.73
N GLY A 229 4.27 -1.23 4.49
CA GLY A 229 3.84 0.16 4.59
C GLY A 229 2.41 0.33 4.10
N THR A 230 2.02 1.55 3.77
CA THR A 230 0.75 1.81 3.08
C THR A 230 0.89 1.88 1.56
N HIS A 231 2.12 2.03 1.08
CA HIS A 231 2.56 1.99 -0.32
C HIS A 231 4.05 1.63 -0.35
N PHE A 232 4.62 1.42 -1.53
CA PHE A 232 6.07 1.23 -1.71
C PHE A 232 6.69 2.51 -2.26
N ASP A 233 7.81 2.93 -1.68
CA ASP A 233 8.56 4.12 -2.11
C ASP A 233 10.07 3.81 -2.17
N GLU A 234 10.88 4.73 -2.69
CA GLU A 234 12.34 4.59 -2.75
C GLU A 234 12.94 4.33 -1.36
N HIS A 235 12.45 5.03 -0.34
CA HIS A 235 12.81 4.82 1.07
C HIS A 235 11.75 3.98 1.77
N GLN A 236 12.10 2.73 2.07
CA GLN A 236 11.12 1.73 2.48
C GLN A 236 11.32 1.27 3.93
N THR A 237 10.21 0.92 4.55
CA THR A 237 10.19 0.26 5.85
C THR A 237 10.15 -1.26 5.71
N PHE A 238 10.97 -1.95 6.49
CA PHE A 238 11.10 -3.41 6.50
C PHE A 238 10.88 -3.96 7.90
N ALA A 239 10.04 -4.99 8.02
CA ALA A 239 9.76 -5.68 9.27
C ALA A 239 10.29 -7.11 9.25
N CYS A 240 10.98 -7.52 10.32
CA CYS A 240 11.38 -8.92 10.50
C CYS A 240 10.42 -9.62 11.47
N LEU A 241 9.62 -10.54 10.96
CA LEU A 241 8.53 -11.22 11.68
C LEU A 241 8.76 -12.72 11.80
N SER A 242 8.18 -13.33 12.82
CA SER A 242 8.22 -14.78 13.03
C SER A 242 7.23 -15.51 12.12
N MET A 243 7.67 -16.64 11.57
CA MET A 243 6.89 -17.59 10.77
C MET A 243 6.22 -18.68 11.61
N ASN A 244 6.35 -18.65 12.94
CA ASN A 244 5.88 -19.71 13.80
C ASN A 244 4.34 -19.84 13.77
N GLY A 245 3.85 -20.99 13.28
CA GLY A 245 2.44 -21.30 13.21
C GLY A 245 1.70 -20.60 12.07
N LEU A 246 0.38 -20.44 12.21
CA LEU A 246 -0.46 -19.69 11.25
C LEU A 246 -0.39 -18.16 11.46
N GLY A 247 0.46 -17.70 12.40
CA GLY A 247 0.52 -16.31 12.86
C GLY A 247 0.82 -15.32 11.74
N LEU A 248 1.83 -15.58 10.89
CA LEU A 248 2.14 -14.66 9.80
C LEU A 248 1.02 -14.60 8.76
N VAL A 249 0.45 -15.74 8.35
CA VAL A 249 -0.62 -15.73 7.34
C VAL A 249 -1.83 -14.92 7.83
N ASN A 250 -2.22 -15.11 9.09
CA ASN A 250 -3.30 -14.32 9.69
C ASN A 250 -2.92 -12.84 9.79
N ALA A 251 -1.70 -12.52 10.21
CA ALA A 251 -1.23 -11.13 10.30
C ALA A 251 -1.28 -10.44 8.92
N LEU A 252 -0.90 -11.13 7.85
CA LEU A 252 -0.93 -10.60 6.49
C LEU A 252 -2.36 -10.34 5.99
N GLU A 253 -3.30 -11.24 6.28
CA GLU A 253 -4.72 -11.03 5.95
C GLU A 253 -5.29 -9.82 6.70
N ILE A 254 -4.97 -9.69 7.99
CA ILE A 254 -5.41 -8.57 8.83
C ILE A 254 -4.75 -7.26 8.38
N MET A 255 -3.47 -7.27 8.00
CA MET A 255 -2.78 -6.12 7.40
C MET A 255 -3.51 -5.63 6.14
N GLY A 256 -3.91 -6.54 5.25
CA GLY A 256 -4.68 -6.20 4.05
C GLY A 256 -6.02 -5.52 4.39
N ARG A 257 -6.74 -6.02 5.40
CA ARG A 257 -7.98 -5.40 5.91
C ARG A 257 -7.76 -4.01 6.51
N LEU A 258 -6.56 -3.72 7.01
CA LEU A 258 -6.17 -2.43 7.57
C LEU A 258 -5.56 -1.48 6.52
N GLY A 259 -5.49 -1.87 5.24
CA GLY A 259 -4.87 -1.06 4.18
C GLY A 259 -3.34 -1.02 4.24
N ILE A 260 -2.72 -2.03 4.86
CA ILE A 260 -1.26 -2.17 4.94
C ILE A 260 -0.81 -3.15 3.85
N VAL A 261 0.06 -2.69 2.96
CA VAL A 261 0.65 -3.47 1.87
C VAL A 261 1.99 -4.07 2.27
N TYR A 262 2.33 -5.21 1.66
CA TYR A 262 3.59 -5.91 1.95
C TYR A 262 4.15 -6.69 0.76
N LYS A 263 5.47 -6.92 0.75
CA LYS A 263 6.22 -7.78 -0.19
C LYS A 263 7.26 -8.61 0.58
N TYR A 264 7.47 -9.89 0.22
CA TYR A 264 8.49 -10.76 0.83
C TYR A 264 9.00 -11.88 -0.09
#